data_AF-A0A5C3NDA9-F1
#
_entry.id   AF-A0A5C3NDA9-F1
#
_cell.length_a   1.000
_cell.length_b   1.000
_cell.length_c   1.000
_cell.angle_alpha   90.00
_cell.angle_beta   90.00
_cell.angle_gamma   90.00
#
_symmetry.space_group_name_H-M   'P 1'
#
loop_
_entity.id
_entity.type
_entity.pdbx_description
1 polymer ?
#
loop_
_entity_poly.entity_id
_entity_poly.type
_entity_poly.pdbx_seq_one_letter_code
_entity_poly.pdbx_strand_id
1 'polypeptide(L)'
;SHSPSPGPSSIGPRHAQTALDKQRSQLEKLLKDPAKPAYIPPPPKEKTVRAPREMMKNVQGSSAGAGSGEFHVYKASRRREYERLKLMEEENKKEAEVAEFERKKREWEEQAEAKTAKNRAKRQKKKEKAKTVKQDTQKDESQGIARSREDDGVPSAPLKKRRLVSGKELLFRRPGEDSEDEEMGGSGDEAGPQLSGQEKAEEAAAPVPIIEGHKITIIEED
;
A
#
# COMPACT_ATOMS: atom_id res chain seq x y z
N SER A 1 27.52 -60.22 -21.95
CA SER A 1 27.09 -58.82 -22.14
C SER A 1 25.64 -58.70 -21.75
N HIS A 2 25.34 -58.16 -20.56
CA HIS A 2 23.96 -57.91 -20.12
C HIS A 2 23.80 -56.41 -19.91
N SER A 3 23.04 -55.77 -20.79
CA SER A 3 22.64 -54.36 -20.64
C SER A 3 21.55 -54.24 -19.57
N PRO A 4 21.61 -53.27 -18.65
CA PRO A 4 20.55 -53.08 -17.66
C PRO A 4 19.26 -52.62 -18.34
N SER A 5 18.15 -53.26 -17.97
CA SER A 5 16.78 -52.90 -18.40
C SER A 5 16.44 -51.46 -17.98
N PRO A 6 15.75 -50.67 -18.82
CA PRO A 6 15.30 -49.34 -18.42
C PRO A 6 14.30 -49.46 -17.26
N GLY A 7 14.70 -48.98 -16.08
CA GLY A 7 13.79 -48.87 -14.93
C GLY A 7 12.61 -47.95 -15.26
N PRO A 8 11.50 -48.04 -14.50
CA PRO A 8 10.31 -47.23 -14.77
C PRO A 8 10.71 -45.77 -14.72
N SER A 9 10.56 -45.07 -15.85
CA SER A 9 10.77 -43.63 -15.91
C SER A 9 9.85 -43.02 -14.87
N SER A 10 10.42 -42.28 -13.92
CA SER A 10 9.65 -41.58 -12.91
C SER A 10 8.77 -40.57 -13.65
N ILE A 11 7.50 -40.93 -13.86
CA ILE A 11 6.50 -40.06 -14.44
C ILE A 11 6.34 -38.93 -13.43
N GLY A 12 7.01 -37.82 -13.69
CA GLY A 12 6.77 -36.58 -12.97
C GLY A 12 5.28 -36.24 -13.05
N PRO A 13 4.76 -35.44 -12.10
CA PRO A 13 3.33 -35.14 -12.05
C PRO A 13 2.86 -34.61 -13.41
N ARG A 14 1.87 -35.30 -13.99
CA ARG A 14 1.29 -34.96 -15.31
C ARG A 14 0.49 -33.65 -15.30
N HIS A 15 0.44 -32.97 -14.16
CA HIS A 15 -0.28 -31.73 -13.93
C HIS A 15 0.64 -30.69 -13.27
N ALA A 16 0.41 -29.42 -13.61
CA ALA A 16 1.14 -28.32 -13.01
C ALA A 16 0.90 -28.31 -11.49
N GLN A 17 1.98 -28.27 -10.71
CA GLN A 17 1.89 -28.24 -9.26
C GLN A 17 1.11 -27.01 -8.77
N THR A 18 0.14 -27.25 -7.89
CA THR A 18 -0.60 -26.18 -7.23
C THR A 18 0.31 -25.41 -6.28
N ALA A 19 -0.12 -24.23 -5.81
CA ALA A 19 0.63 -23.46 -4.81
C ALA A 19 0.90 -24.28 -3.53
N LEU A 20 -0.06 -25.12 -3.12
CA LEU A 20 0.08 -26.00 -1.97
C LEU A 20 1.09 -27.13 -2.22
N ASP A 21 1.14 -27.69 -3.42
CA ASP A 21 2.11 -28.75 -3.77
C ASP A 21 3.55 -28.21 -3.78
N LYS A 22 3.74 -26.97 -4.23
CA LYS A 22 5.03 -26.27 -4.16
C LYS A 22 5.47 -26.04 -2.71
N GLN A 23 4.55 -25.64 -1.84
CA GLN A 23 4.83 -25.48 -0.41
C GLN A 23 5.15 -26.83 0.25
N ARG A 24 4.37 -27.89 -0.03
CA ARG A 24 4.63 -29.24 0.47
C ARG A 24 6.02 -29.73 0.08
N SER A 25 6.39 -29.64 -1.19
CA SER A 25 7.72 -30.07 -1.64
C SER A 25 8.87 -29.27 -1.02
N GLN A 26 8.68 -27.96 -0.77
CA GLN A 26 9.64 -27.14 -0.04
C GLN A 26 9.75 -27.55 1.44
N LEU A 27 8.62 -27.84 2.10
CA LEU A 27 8.58 -28.32 3.47
C LEU A 27 9.21 -29.70 3.61
N GLU A 28 8.90 -30.65 2.72
CA GLU A 28 9.52 -31.97 2.68
C GLU A 28 11.05 -31.87 2.55
N LYS A 29 11.53 -30.94 1.72
CA LYS A 29 12.97 -30.67 1.57
C LYS A 29 13.60 -30.08 2.84
N LEU A 30 12.91 -29.19 3.54
CA LEU A 30 13.38 -28.59 4.79
C LEU A 30 13.35 -29.59 5.95
N LEU A 31 12.30 -30.42 6.03
CA LEU A 31 12.09 -31.41 7.10
C LEU A 31 12.94 -32.67 6.94
N LYS A 32 13.54 -32.90 5.77
CA LYS A 32 14.48 -34.01 5.54
C LYS A 32 15.66 -33.97 6.52
N ASP A 33 16.17 -32.78 6.83
CA ASP A 33 17.30 -32.56 7.74
C ASP A 33 16.96 -31.42 8.73
N PRO A 34 16.22 -31.70 9.82
CA PRO A 34 15.72 -30.66 10.73
C PRO A 34 16.82 -29.97 11.55
N ALA A 35 18.02 -30.55 11.62
CA ALA A 35 19.18 -29.95 12.29
C ALA A 35 19.86 -28.86 11.45
N LYS A 36 19.57 -28.77 10.15
CA LYS A 36 20.19 -27.76 9.27
C LYS A 36 19.45 -26.43 9.43
N PRO A 37 20.14 -25.33 9.78
CA PRO A 37 19.49 -24.02 9.86
C PRO A 37 18.94 -23.61 8.48
N ALA A 38 17.69 -23.15 8.46
CA ALA A 38 17.06 -22.66 7.24
C ALA A 38 17.76 -21.39 6.74
N TYR A 39 18.10 -21.35 5.45
CA TYR A 39 18.68 -20.16 4.83
C TYR A 39 17.59 -19.13 4.54
N ILE A 40 17.58 -18.04 5.33
CA ILE A 40 16.77 -16.87 5.06
C ILE A 40 17.67 -15.86 4.34
N PRO A 41 17.37 -15.47 3.08
CA PRO A 41 18.18 -14.50 2.38
C PRO A 41 18.13 -13.15 3.11
N PRO A 42 19.26 -12.44 3.23
CA PRO A 42 19.27 -11.07 3.76
C PRO A 42 18.49 -10.14 2.83
N PRO A 43 18.03 -8.97 3.32
CA PRO A 43 17.32 -8.00 2.49
C PRO A 43 18.17 -7.60 1.28
N PRO A 44 17.52 -7.29 0.14
CA PRO A 44 18.23 -6.87 -1.07
C PRO A 44 19.03 -5.60 -0.77
N LYS A 45 20.31 -5.61 -1.13
CA LYS A 45 21.19 -4.45 -0.97
C LYS A 45 20.89 -3.43 -2.06
N GLU A 46 20.95 -2.15 -1.68
CA GLU A 46 20.87 -1.06 -2.64
C GLU A 46 22.10 -1.06 -3.57
N LYS A 47 21.89 -0.63 -4.81
CA LYS A 47 22.94 -0.61 -5.83
C LYS A 47 23.88 0.55 -5.52
N THR A 48 25.12 0.26 -5.12
CA THR A 48 26.13 1.29 -4.86
C THR A 48 27.19 1.30 -5.95
N VAL A 49 27.64 2.49 -6.37
CA VAL A 49 28.81 2.61 -7.25
C VAL A 49 30.07 2.43 -6.43
N ARG A 50 31.05 1.70 -6.98
CA ARG A 50 32.37 1.57 -6.36
C ARG A 50 33.00 2.96 -6.21
N ALA A 51 33.48 3.26 -5.00
CA ALA A 51 34.20 4.49 -4.73
C ALA A 51 35.36 4.71 -5.73
N PRO A 52 35.59 5.96 -6.19
CA PRO A 52 36.72 6.29 -7.03
C PRO A 52 38.03 5.93 -6.30
N ARG A 53 39.05 5.52 -7.07
CA ARG A 53 40.38 5.24 -6.51
C ARG A 53 41.06 6.56 -6.17
N GLU A 54 41.66 6.67 -4.99
CA GLU A 54 42.33 7.89 -4.53
C GLU A 54 43.57 8.24 -5.36
N MET A 55 44.38 7.24 -5.73
CA MET A 55 45.57 7.43 -6.56
C MET A 55 45.55 6.49 -7.77
N MET A 56 45.61 7.06 -8.97
CA MET A 56 45.93 6.30 -10.18
C MET A 56 47.45 6.14 -10.28
N LYS A 57 47.90 4.89 -10.38
CA LYS A 57 49.32 4.54 -10.47
C LYS A 57 49.92 4.76 -11.87
N ASN A 58 49.08 4.86 -12.89
CA ASN A 58 49.48 4.89 -14.30
C ASN A 58 49.01 6.19 -14.98
N VAL A 59 49.34 7.34 -14.39
CA VAL A 59 49.04 8.64 -14.99
C VAL A 59 50.18 8.99 -15.95
N GLN A 60 49.90 8.94 -17.25
CA GLN A 60 50.83 9.39 -18.29
C GLN A 60 50.93 10.93 -18.25
N GLY A 61 52.09 11.49 -18.60
CA GLY A 61 52.33 12.93 -18.53
C GLY A 61 51.35 13.75 -19.38
N SER A 62 51.05 14.99 -18.96
CA SER A 62 50.00 15.82 -19.55
C SER A 62 50.21 16.20 -21.02
N SER A 63 51.45 16.19 -21.49
CA SER A 63 51.82 16.48 -22.89
C SER A 63 51.97 15.22 -23.75
N ALA A 64 51.79 14.03 -23.17
CA ALA A 64 51.97 12.79 -23.89
C ALA A 64 50.74 12.50 -24.77
N GLY A 65 50.96 11.98 -25.98
CA GLY A 65 49.89 11.72 -26.95
C GLY A 65 48.91 10.62 -26.50
N ALA A 66 47.75 10.57 -27.15
CA ALA A 66 46.72 9.57 -26.88
C ALA A 66 47.23 8.15 -27.18
N GLY A 67 47.32 7.30 -26.15
CA GLY A 67 47.65 5.89 -26.31
C GLY A 67 46.46 5.07 -26.82
N SER A 68 46.74 3.88 -27.37
CA SER A 68 45.70 2.97 -27.89
C SER A 68 44.70 2.48 -26.82
N GLY A 69 45.10 2.49 -25.54
CA GLY A 69 44.26 2.11 -24.41
C GLY A 69 43.36 3.24 -23.87
N GLU A 70 43.60 4.49 -24.25
CA GLU A 70 42.91 5.66 -23.66
C GLU A 70 41.41 5.64 -23.94
N PHE A 71 41.01 5.18 -25.13
CA PHE A 71 39.59 5.00 -25.48
C PHE A 71 38.85 4.09 -24.49
N HIS A 72 39.47 2.99 -24.08
CA HIS A 72 38.86 2.05 -23.14
C HIS A 72 38.81 2.62 -21.72
N VAL A 73 39.82 3.40 -21.32
CA VAL A 73 39.82 4.12 -20.04
C VAL A 73 38.67 5.12 -19.99
N TYR A 74 38.51 5.94 -21.03
CA TYR A 74 37.40 6.88 -21.15
C TYR A 74 36.05 6.18 -21.13
N LYS A 75 35.85 5.11 -21.93
CA LYS A 75 34.60 4.35 -21.98
C LYS A 75 34.23 3.78 -20.60
N ALA A 76 35.19 3.20 -19.89
CA ALA A 76 34.96 2.66 -18.55
C ALA A 76 34.73 3.75 -17.49
N SER A 77 35.41 4.90 -17.61
CA SER A 77 35.20 6.06 -16.74
C SER A 77 33.81 6.67 -16.93
N ARG A 78 33.43 6.94 -18.18
CA ARG A 78 32.13 7.51 -18.54
C ARG A 78 30.98 6.62 -18.12
N ARG A 79 31.11 5.29 -18.31
CA ARG A 79 30.11 4.33 -17.86
C ARG A 79 29.92 4.37 -16.33
N ARG A 80 31.02 4.38 -15.57
CA ARG A 80 30.97 4.50 -14.10
C ARG A 80 30.32 5.82 -13.67
N GLU A 81 30.62 6.92 -14.36
CA GLU A 81 30.05 8.22 -14.03
C GLU A 81 28.55 8.30 -14.35
N TYR A 82 28.11 7.75 -15.47
CA TYR A 82 26.67 7.66 -15.78
C TYR A 82 25.91 6.77 -14.81
N GLU A 83 26.49 5.64 -14.41
CA GLU A 83 25.90 4.79 -13.36
C GLU A 83 25.81 5.54 -12.03
N ARG A 84 26.81 6.36 -11.68
CA ARG A 84 26.83 7.19 -10.47
C ARG A 84 25.77 8.29 -10.50
N LEU A 85 25.71 9.07 -11.58
CA LEU A 85 24.73 10.13 -11.76
C LEU A 85 23.31 9.57 -11.75
N LYS A 86 23.09 8.46 -12.45
CA LYS A 86 21.79 7.79 -12.48
C LYS A 86 21.35 7.33 -11.08
N LEU A 87 22.24 6.76 -10.28
CA LEU A 87 21.90 6.34 -8.92
C LEU A 87 21.58 7.53 -8.03
N MET A 88 22.35 8.61 -8.09
CA MET A 88 22.08 9.84 -7.36
C MET A 88 20.73 10.47 -7.76
N GLU A 89 20.40 10.48 -9.06
CA GLU A 89 19.10 10.95 -9.54
C GLU A 89 17.94 10.05 -9.08
N GLU A 90 18.12 8.73 -9.08
CA GLU A 90 17.13 7.77 -8.58
C GLU A 90 16.91 7.90 -7.06
N GLU A 91 17.97 8.11 -6.29
CA GLU A 91 17.91 8.37 -4.85
C GLU A 91 17.15 9.67 -4.57
N ASN A 92 17.53 10.78 -5.21
CA ASN A 92 16.85 12.07 -5.05
C ASN A 92 15.35 11.99 -5.38
N LYS A 93 14.98 11.25 -6.44
CA LYS A 93 13.56 11.03 -6.81
C LYS A 93 12.82 10.25 -5.74
N LYS A 94 13.40 9.15 -5.25
CA LYS A 94 12.79 8.34 -4.17
C LYS A 94 12.63 9.15 -2.89
N GLU A 95 13.64 9.92 -2.50
CA GLU A 95 13.57 10.77 -1.30
C GLU A 95 12.46 11.83 -1.42
N ALA A 96 12.34 12.47 -2.58
CA ALA A 96 11.26 13.42 -2.85
C ALA A 96 9.88 12.75 -2.76
N GLU A 97 9.70 11.60 -3.41
CA GLU A 97 8.45 10.83 -3.38
C GLU A 97 8.07 10.37 -1.97
N VAL A 98 9.04 9.88 -1.19
CA VAL A 98 8.84 9.48 0.21
C VAL A 98 8.47 10.67 1.07
N ALA A 99 9.18 11.80 0.95
CA ALA A 99 8.88 13.00 1.71
C ALA A 99 7.47 13.53 1.39
N GLU A 100 7.06 13.54 0.12
CA GLU A 100 5.70 13.92 -0.27
C GLU A 100 4.64 12.96 0.28
N PHE A 101 4.92 11.66 0.22
CA PHE A 101 4.01 10.63 0.75
C PHE A 101 3.84 10.76 2.27
N GLU A 102 4.93 10.93 3.00
CA GLU A 102 4.91 11.11 4.45
C GLU A 102 4.16 12.38 4.86
N ARG A 103 4.35 13.48 4.13
CA ARG A 103 3.59 14.71 4.34
C ARG A 103 2.09 14.49 4.15
N LYS A 104 1.67 13.89 3.03
CA LYS A 104 0.25 13.59 2.75
C LYS A 104 -0.34 12.65 3.79
N LYS A 105 0.40 11.61 4.19
CA LYS A 105 0.00 10.67 5.22
C LYS A 105 -0.23 11.36 6.56
N ARG A 106 0.72 12.21 6.98
CA ARG A 106 0.61 12.98 8.21
C ARG A 106 -0.59 13.92 8.19
N GLU A 107 -0.83 14.60 7.08
CA GLU A 107 -2.02 15.47 6.93
C GLU A 107 -3.33 14.70 7.06
N TRP A 108 -3.43 13.49 6.48
CA TRP A 108 -4.60 12.63 6.63
C TRP A 108 -4.77 12.11 8.05
N GLU A 109 -3.69 11.72 8.71
CA GLU A 109 -3.68 11.28 10.10
C GLU A 109 -4.14 12.42 11.02
N GLU A 110 -3.58 13.63 10.88
CA GLU A 110 -3.97 14.82 11.65
C GLU A 110 -5.45 15.18 11.44
N GLN A 111 -5.96 15.09 10.21
CA GLN A 111 -7.38 15.32 9.93
C GLN A 111 -8.28 14.25 10.57
N ALA A 112 -7.88 12.99 10.54
CA ALA A 112 -8.60 11.90 11.17
C ALA A 112 -8.58 12.04 12.70
N GLU A 113 -7.44 12.40 13.29
CA GLU A 113 -7.27 12.68 14.71
C GLU A 113 -8.10 13.88 15.16
N ALA A 114 -8.11 14.98 14.40
CA ALA A 114 -8.93 16.15 14.74
C ALA A 114 -10.43 15.80 14.75
N LYS A 115 -10.91 15.02 13.77
CA LYS A 115 -12.30 14.56 13.71
C LYS A 115 -12.63 13.62 14.88
N THR A 116 -11.75 12.66 15.17
CA THR A 116 -11.96 11.69 16.25
C THR A 116 -11.86 12.33 17.63
N ALA A 117 -10.91 13.26 17.85
CA ALA A 117 -10.75 14.03 19.08
C ALA A 117 -11.96 14.93 19.35
N LYS A 118 -12.47 15.65 18.34
CA LYS A 118 -13.70 16.44 18.46
C LYS A 118 -14.89 15.59 18.89
N ASN A 119 -15.04 14.41 18.29
CA ASN A 119 -16.11 13.48 18.63
C ASN A 119 -15.93 12.85 20.03
N ARG A 120 -14.69 12.51 20.40
CA ARG A 120 -14.32 12.00 21.73
C ARG A 120 -14.63 13.04 22.81
N ALA A 121 -14.24 14.30 22.62
CA ALA A 121 -14.53 15.40 23.53
C ALA A 121 -16.04 15.62 23.71
N LYS A 122 -16.83 15.57 22.62
CA LYS A 122 -18.30 15.64 22.71
C LYS A 122 -18.89 14.49 23.55
N ARG A 123 -18.40 13.26 23.38
CA ARG A 123 -18.85 12.10 24.15
C ARG A 123 -18.44 12.19 25.62
N GLN A 124 -17.23 12.66 25.92
CA GLN A 124 -16.75 12.86 27.29
C GLN A 124 -17.57 13.92 28.02
N LYS A 125 -17.80 15.09 27.41
CA LYS A 125 -18.68 16.14 27.98
C LYS A 125 -20.08 15.61 28.28
N LYS A 126 -20.65 14.78 27.39
CA LYS A 126 -21.97 14.15 27.64
C LYS A 126 -21.91 13.13 28.78
N LYS A 127 -20.84 12.34 28.87
CA LYS A 127 -20.62 11.36 29.95
C LYS A 127 -20.46 12.06 31.30
N GLU A 128 -19.74 13.17 31.36
CA GLU A 128 -19.59 14.00 32.57
C GLU A 128 -20.94 14.58 33.01
N LYS A 129 -21.69 15.21 32.10
CA LYS A 129 -23.05 15.70 32.40
C LYS A 129 -24.00 14.60 32.88
N ALA A 130 -23.92 13.41 32.29
CA ALA A 130 -24.74 12.29 32.73
C ALA A 130 -24.32 11.74 34.11
N LYS A 131 -23.03 11.85 34.47
CA LYS A 131 -22.54 11.49 35.81
C LYS A 131 -22.99 12.50 36.86
N THR A 132 -22.92 13.81 36.57
CA THR A 132 -23.37 14.85 37.51
C THR A 132 -24.87 14.72 37.77
N VAL A 133 -25.69 14.55 36.73
CA VAL A 133 -27.15 14.33 36.90
C VAL A 133 -27.43 13.09 37.75
N LYS A 134 -26.73 11.97 37.53
CA LYS A 134 -26.90 10.77 38.36
C LYS A 134 -26.48 10.98 39.82
N GLN A 135 -25.42 11.76 40.08
CA GLN A 135 -25.00 12.08 41.44
C GLN A 135 -26.00 13.00 42.14
N ASP A 136 -26.56 13.98 41.43
CA ASP A 136 -27.60 14.87 41.98
C ASP A 136 -28.89 14.11 42.28
N THR A 137 -29.33 13.21 41.39
CA THR A 137 -30.51 12.34 41.64
C THR A 137 -30.28 11.38 42.81
N GLN A 138 -29.08 10.81 42.97
CA GLN A 138 -28.77 9.95 44.13
C GLN A 138 -28.66 10.74 45.44
N LYS A 139 -28.25 12.02 45.39
CA LYS A 139 -28.25 12.90 46.56
C LYS A 139 -29.67 13.27 47.00
N ASP A 140 -30.55 13.57 46.04
CA ASP A 140 -31.96 13.86 46.32
C ASP A 140 -32.72 12.62 46.84
N GLU A 141 -32.47 11.42 46.30
CA GLU A 141 -33.06 10.20 46.85
C GLU A 141 -32.53 9.85 48.25
N SER A 142 -31.33 10.30 48.63
CA SER A 142 -30.79 10.10 49.98
C SER A 142 -31.32 11.11 51.03
N GLN A 143 -31.95 12.21 50.61
CA GLN A 143 -32.56 13.21 51.51
C GLN A 143 -34.10 13.18 51.54
N GLY A 144 -34.74 12.29 50.77
CA GLY A 144 -36.18 12.32 50.53
C GLY A 144 -36.91 10.99 50.71
N ILE A 145 -36.56 10.13 51.67
CA ILE A 145 -37.37 8.95 52.00
C ILE A 145 -38.09 9.18 53.33
N ALA A 146 -39.22 9.88 53.24
CA ALA A 146 -40.34 9.74 54.18
C ALA A 146 -41.65 10.37 53.68
N ARG A 147 -42.05 10.26 52.39
CA ARG A 147 -43.46 10.41 51.99
C ARG A 147 -43.83 9.52 50.80
N SER A 148 -44.62 8.49 51.13
CA SER A 148 -45.47 7.64 50.29
C SER A 148 -46.10 8.32 49.08
N ARG A 149 -46.22 7.61 47.93
CA ARG A 149 -47.49 7.03 47.42
C ARG A 149 -47.26 6.30 46.09
N GLU A 150 -47.91 5.14 45.97
CA GLU A 150 -48.04 4.32 44.76
C GLU A 150 -48.77 5.06 43.63
N ASP A 151 -48.33 4.88 42.38
CA ASP A 151 -49.17 4.88 41.18
C ASP A 151 -48.47 4.15 40.02
N ASP A 152 -49.22 3.26 39.38
CA ASP A 152 -48.88 2.40 38.25
C ASP A 152 -48.58 3.21 36.97
N GLY A 153 -47.52 2.85 36.23
CA GLY A 153 -47.28 3.47 34.92
C GLY A 153 -45.92 3.19 34.31
N VAL A 154 -45.85 2.11 33.53
CA VAL A 154 -44.74 1.69 32.65
C VAL A 154 -43.96 2.89 32.06
N PRO A 155 -42.63 3.03 32.27
CA PRO A 155 -41.88 4.14 31.69
C PRO A 155 -41.66 3.88 30.20
N SER A 156 -42.54 4.44 29.38
CA SER A 156 -42.34 4.56 27.93
C SER A 156 -41.09 5.39 27.66
N ALA A 157 -39.98 4.70 27.38
CA ALA A 157 -38.72 5.32 26.99
C ALA A 157 -38.92 6.10 25.67
N PRO A 158 -38.44 7.35 25.54
CA PRO A 158 -38.68 8.15 24.35
C PRO A 158 -37.95 7.52 23.16
N LEU A 159 -38.71 6.90 22.26
CA LEU A 159 -38.27 6.40 20.96
C LEU A 159 -37.62 7.55 20.18
N LYS A 160 -36.29 7.60 20.22
CA LYS A 160 -35.51 8.49 19.36
C LYS A 160 -35.81 8.12 17.92
N LYS A 161 -36.55 9.00 17.24
CA LYS A 161 -36.78 9.04 15.79
C LYS A 161 -35.51 8.62 15.06
N ARG A 162 -35.49 7.37 14.57
CA ARG A 162 -34.43 6.85 13.71
C ARG A 162 -34.50 7.65 12.41
N ARG A 163 -33.41 8.30 12.02
CA ARG A 163 -33.36 9.09 10.79
C ARG A 163 -33.42 8.13 9.61
N LEU A 164 -34.56 8.13 8.94
CA LEU A 164 -34.79 7.46 7.66
C LEU A 164 -33.95 8.20 6.61
N VAL A 165 -32.87 7.56 6.11
CA VAL A 165 -32.23 8.00 4.87
C VAL A 165 -32.84 7.13 3.78
N SER A 166 -33.51 7.76 2.80
CA SER A 166 -34.07 7.13 1.59
C SER A 166 -35.29 6.21 1.73
N GLY A 167 -36.12 6.35 2.77
CA GLY A 167 -37.44 5.70 2.79
C GLY A 167 -37.47 4.19 3.08
N LYS A 168 -36.32 3.51 3.16
CA LYS A 168 -36.23 2.08 3.48
C LYS A 168 -35.72 1.87 4.91
N GLU A 169 -36.51 1.16 5.73
CA GLU A 169 -36.11 0.80 7.09
C GLU A 169 -34.98 -0.22 7.05
N LEU A 170 -33.78 0.16 7.53
CA LEU A 170 -32.70 -0.79 7.79
C LEU A 170 -32.99 -1.55 9.10
N LEU A 171 -33.68 -2.68 8.97
CA LEU A 171 -33.78 -3.71 10.00
C LEU A 171 -32.45 -4.47 10.05
N PHE A 172 -31.66 -4.25 11.09
CA PHE A 172 -30.48 -5.07 11.36
C PHE A 172 -30.94 -6.41 11.93
N ARG A 173 -30.86 -7.48 11.12
CA ARG A 173 -30.98 -8.88 11.57
C ARG A 173 -29.90 -9.17 12.61
N ARG A 174 -30.30 -9.79 13.73
CA ARG A 174 -29.35 -10.36 14.69
C ARG A 174 -28.76 -11.65 14.11
N PRO A 175 -27.48 -11.97 14.38
CA PRO A 175 -26.91 -13.25 13.95
C PRO A 175 -27.70 -14.42 14.57
N GLY A 176 -28.32 -15.26 13.74
CA GLY A 176 -28.98 -16.52 14.16
C GLY A 176 -30.46 -16.70 13.82
N GLU A 177 -31.08 -15.87 12.97
CA GLU A 177 -32.47 -16.05 12.54
C GLU A 177 -32.51 -16.46 11.06
N ASP A 178 -32.73 -17.75 10.80
CA ASP A 178 -33.07 -18.31 9.48
C ASP A 178 -34.61 -18.39 9.38
N SER A 179 -35.17 -17.83 8.30
CA SER A 179 -36.59 -17.98 7.98
C SER A 179 -36.69 -18.31 6.51
N GLU A 180 -37.11 -19.55 6.27
CA GLU A 180 -37.56 -20.12 5.02
C GLU A 180 -38.77 -19.32 4.52
N ASP A 181 -38.71 -18.87 3.26
CA ASP A 181 -39.88 -18.77 2.36
C ASP A 181 -39.37 -18.51 0.93
N GLU A 182 -39.92 -19.30 0.01
CA GLU A 182 -39.44 -19.47 -1.35
C GLU A 182 -39.97 -18.43 -2.36
N GLU A 183 -39.15 -18.28 -3.40
CA GLU A 183 -39.51 -18.16 -4.82
C GLU A 183 -40.13 -16.88 -5.42
N MET A 184 -39.50 -16.53 -6.56
CA MET A 184 -40.02 -15.89 -7.78
C MET A 184 -39.96 -14.37 -7.95
N GLY A 185 -39.30 -13.97 -9.04
CA GLY A 185 -39.67 -12.81 -9.85
C GLY A 185 -38.56 -11.79 -10.06
N GLY A 186 -37.91 -11.83 -11.22
CA GLY A 186 -36.80 -10.95 -11.58
C GLY A 186 -37.21 -9.60 -12.16
N SER A 187 -36.24 -8.67 -12.16
CA SER A 187 -35.96 -7.68 -13.21
C SER A 187 -34.82 -6.79 -12.70
N GLY A 188 -33.88 -6.48 -13.59
CA GLY A 188 -32.61 -5.85 -13.23
C GLY A 188 -32.72 -4.40 -12.74
N ASP A 189 -31.68 -3.96 -12.03
CA ASP A 189 -30.96 -2.74 -12.39
C ASP A 189 -29.64 -2.65 -11.63
N GLU A 190 -28.61 -2.20 -12.35
CA GLU A 190 -27.24 -1.95 -11.89
C GLU A 190 -27.18 -0.80 -10.86
N ALA A 191 -26.25 -0.87 -9.89
CA ALA A 191 -25.58 0.32 -9.34
C ALA A 191 -24.39 -0.06 -8.44
N GLY A 192 -23.30 -0.55 -9.04
CA GLY A 192 -21.95 -0.42 -8.49
C GLY A 192 -21.16 0.55 -9.38
N PRO A 193 -20.25 1.38 -8.85
CA PRO A 193 -19.58 2.40 -9.65
C PRO A 193 -18.64 1.73 -10.66
N GLN A 194 -19.08 1.62 -11.90
CA GLN A 194 -18.25 1.24 -13.03
C GLN A 194 -17.33 2.40 -13.39
N LEU A 195 -16.01 2.15 -13.35
CA LEU A 195 -15.01 3.01 -13.94
C LEU A 195 -15.18 2.96 -15.46
N SER A 196 -15.64 4.06 -16.04
CA SER A 196 -15.79 4.23 -17.49
C SER A 196 -14.41 4.24 -18.17
N GLY A 197 -13.93 3.06 -18.57
CA GLY A 197 -12.87 2.92 -19.56
C GLY A 197 -13.47 3.09 -20.95
N GLN A 198 -13.51 4.33 -21.46
CA GLN A 198 -13.74 4.56 -22.88
C GLN A 198 -12.43 4.31 -23.63
N GLU A 199 -12.31 3.14 -24.25
CA GLU A 199 -11.39 2.92 -25.35
C GLU A 199 -11.89 3.74 -26.56
N LYS A 200 -11.31 4.92 -26.75
CA LYS A 200 -11.33 5.60 -28.04
C LYS A 200 -10.15 5.06 -28.85
N ALA A 201 -10.46 4.36 -29.94
CA ALA A 201 -9.50 4.08 -30.99
C ALA A 201 -9.04 5.43 -31.59
N GLU A 202 -7.78 5.80 -31.34
CA GLU A 202 -7.12 6.89 -32.04
C GLU A 202 -6.35 6.34 -33.25
N GLU A 203 -6.83 6.81 -34.39
CA GLU A 203 -6.26 6.77 -35.72
C GLU A 203 -4.82 7.32 -35.72
N ALA A 204 -3.95 6.72 -36.53
CA ALA A 204 -2.53 7.04 -36.59
C ALA A 204 -2.27 8.52 -36.92
N ALA A 205 -1.89 9.30 -35.91
CA ALA A 205 -1.43 10.68 -36.08
C ALA A 205 0.03 10.71 -36.55
N ALA A 206 0.27 11.38 -37.68
CA ALA A 206 1.59 11.60 -38.29
C ALA A 206 2.57 12.34 -37.34
N PRO A 207 3.90 12.11 -37.44
CA PRO A 207 4.87 12.74 -36.56
C PRO A 207 4.91 14.26 -36.75
N VAL A 208 4.77 14.98 -35.65
CA VAL A 208 4.85 16.46 -35.58
C VAL A 208 6.28 16.90 -35.91
N PRO A 209 6.50 17.87 -36.82
CA PRO A 209 7.84 18.36 -37.10
C PRO A 209 8.38 19.17 -35.92
N ILE A 210 9.53 18.74 -35.40
CA ILE A 210 10.30 19.47 -34.38
C ILE A 210 10.94 20.68 -35.08
N ILE A 211 10.50 21.88 -34.74
CA ILE A 211 11.12 23.12 -35.23
C ILE A 211 12.38 23.34 -34.40
N GLU A 212 13.55 23.27 -35.04
CA GLU A 212 14.84 23.61 -34.43
C GLU A 212 14.82 25.07 -33.94
N GLY A 213 15.03 25.28 -32.63
CA GLY A 213 15.17 26.62 -32.06
C GLY A 213 16.38 27.36 -32.62
N HIS A 214 16.26 28.67 -32.78
CA HIS A 214 17.29 29.54 -33.36
C HIS A 214 18.65 29.39 -32.66
N LYS A 215 19.67 28.93 -33.40
CA LYS A 215 21.07 28.97 -32.98
C LYS A 215 21.54 30.43 -32.96
N ILE A 216 21.87 30.93 -31.77
CA ILE A 216 22.54 32.21 -31.60
C ILE A 216 24.03 31.97 -31.84
N THR A 217 24.53 32.41 -33.01
CA THR A 217 25.96 32.48 -33.30
C THR A 217 26.50 33.80 -32.73
N ILE A 218 27.32 33.72 -31.69
CA ILE A 218 28.09 34.87 -31.19
C ILE A 218 29.33 34.95 -32.07
N ILE A 219 29.43 36.03 -32.86
CA ILE A 219 30.63 36.37 -33.61
C ILE A 219 31.41 37.33 -32.72
N GLU A 220 32.56 36.88 -32.20
CA GLU A 220 33.55 37.76 -31.60
C GLU A 220 34.32 38.42 -32.75
N GLU A 221 34.08 39.70 -32.98
CA GLU A 221 34.93 40.54 -33.85
C GLU A 221 36.22 40.90 -33.10
N ASP A 222 37.37 40.63 -33.73
CA ASP A 222 38.71 41.10 -33.35
C ASP A 222 38.86 42.63 -33.48
#